data_AF-A0A382L494-F1
#
_entry.id   AF-A0A382L494-F1
#
_cell.length_a   1.000
_cell.length_b   1.000
_cell.length_c   1.000
_cell.angle_alpha   90.00
_cell.angle_beta   90.00
_cell.angle_gamma   90.00
#
_symmetry.space_group_name_H-M   'P 1'
#
loop_
_entity.id
_entity.type
_entity.pdbx_description
1 polymer ?
#
loop_
_entity_poly.entity_id
_entity_poly.type
_entity_poly.pdbx_seq_one_letter_code
_entity_poly.pdbx_strand_id
1 'polypeptide(L)'
;GTTRAMVLFQQVLDGEEATRRGLAWECVEDDALLDSAVAYAELAASHPKELLASTKATIAAGLAVTASDEAVQLEIEPQIQSMRQPAFREMIRSLKERISSKD
;
A
#
# COMPACT_ATOMS: atom_id res chain seq x y z
N GLY A 1 10.46 -11.93 -9.94
CA GLY A 1 10.75 -10.52 -9.60
C GLY A 1 11.35 -9.86 -10.81
N THR A 2 10.58 -8.98 -11.45
CA THR A 2 10.88 -8.25 -12.70
C THR A 2 12.33 -7.74 -12.77
N THR A 3 12.88 -7.24 -11.66
CA THR A 3 14.27 -6.77 -11.54
C THR A 3 15.32 -7.83 -11.90
N ARG A 4 15.14 -9.09 -11.50
CA ARG A 4 16.10 -10.18 -11.82
C ARG A 4 16.11 -10.48 -13.32
N ALA A 5 14.95 -10.45 -13.98
CA ALA A 5 14.84 -10.64 -15.42
C ALA A 5 15.49 -9.48 -16.19
N MET A 6 15.26 -8.23 -15.76
CA MET A 6 15.89 -7.05 -16.38
C MET A 6 17.42 -7.11 -16.34
N VAL A 7 18.00 -7.55 -15.22
CA VAL A 7 19.46 -7.69 -15.06
C VAL A 7 20.02 -8.80 -15.96
N LEU A 8 19.40 -9.99 -15.95
CA LEU A 8 19.88 -11.14 -16.72
C LEU A 8 19.75 -10.95 -18.23
N PHE A 9 18.75 -10.20 -18.68
CA PHE A 9 18.45 -9.97 -20.09
C PHE A 9 18.79 -8.56 -20.57
N GLN A 10 19.49 -7.77 -19.74
CA GLN A 10 19.91 -6.39 -20.05
C GLN A 10 18.77 -5.50 -20.57
N GLN A 11 17.55 -5.66 -20.03
CA GLN A 11 16.40 -4.88 -20.44
C GLN A 11 16.38 -3.51 -19.75
N VAL A 12 16.30 -2.44 -20.55
CA VAL A 12 16.00 -1.09 -20.09
C VAL A 12 14.53 -0.82 -20.36
N LEU A 13 13.79 -0.37 -19.34
CA LEU A 13 12.37 -0.05 -19.45
C LEU A 13 12.19 1.46 -19.48
N ASP A 14 11.26 1.93 -20.30
CA ASP A 14 10.70 3.27 -20.17
C ASP A 14 9.68 3.34 -19.03
N GLY A 15 9.18 4.55 -18.74
CA GLY A 15 8.26 4.78 -17.64
C GLY A 15 6.95 3.99 -17.75
N GLU A 16 6.39 3.88 -18.96
CA GLU A 16 5.15 3.13 -19.16
C GLU A 16 5.34 1.64 -18.94
N GLU A 17 6.42 1.06 -19.46
CA GLU A 17 6.73 -0.35 -19.29
C GLU A 17 7.06 -0.68 -17.84
N ALA A 18 7.70 0.24 -17.12
CA ALA A 18 7.91 0.12 -15.68
C ALA A 18 6.58 0.04 -14.92
N THR A 19 5.58 0.84 -15.28
CA THR A 19 4.23 0.78 -14.69
C THR A 19 3.52 -0.53 -15.06
N ARG A 20 3.52 -0.91 -16.34
CA ARG A 20 2.90 -2.17 -16.81
C ARG A 20 3.45 -3.41 -16.09
N ARG A 21 4.74 -3.39 -15.73
CA ARG A 21 5.41 -4.50 -15.03
C ARG A 21 5.41 -4.37 -13.51
N GLY A 22 4.71 -3.38 -12.95
CA GLY A 22 4.59 -3.14 -11.52
C GLY A 22 5.89 -2.69 -10.83
N LEU A 23 6.83 -2.13 -11.59
CA LEU A 23 8.08 -1.54 -11.06
C LEU A 23 7.86 -0.09 -10.62
N ALA A 24 7.00 0.65 -11.34
CA ALA A 24 6.53 1.98 -10.97
C ALA A 24 5.03 1.92 -10.65
N TRP A 25 4.56 2.86 -9.83
CA TRP A 25 3.15 3.00 -9.49
C TRP A 25 2.36 3.68 -10.63
N GLU A 26 2.93 4.73 -11.21
CA GLU A 26 2.34 5.53 -12.27
C GLU A 26 3.46 6.14 -13.13
N CYS A 27 3.20 6.31 -14.43
CA CYS A 27 4.05 7.07 -15.35
C CYS A 27 3.29 8.34 -15.73
N VAL A 28 3.95 9.49 -15.61
CA VAL A 28 3.40 10.82 -15.92
C VAL A 28 4.35 11.57 -16.84
N GLU A 29 3.89 12.67 -17.44
CA GLU A 29 4.74 13.58 -18.21
C GLU A 29 5.84 14.20 -17.33
N ASP A 30 6.98 14.50 -17.93
CA ASP A 30 8.17 15.00 -17.23
C ASP A 30 7.91 16.29 -16.45
N ASP A 31 7.06 17.17 -16.97
CA ASP A 31 6.70 18.45 -16.34
C ASP A 31 5.71 18.29 -15.17
N ALA A 32 4.97 17.19 -15.12
CA ALA A 32 4.03 16.85 -14.05
C ALA A 32 4.68 16.02 -12.93
N LEU A 33 5.86 15.42 -13.17
CA LEU A 33 6.48 14.46 -12.26
C LEU A 33 6.61 14.94 -10.81
N LEU A 34 7.12 16.16 -10.61
CA LEU A 34 7.36 16.69 -9.28
C LEU A 34 6.04 16.96 -8.54
N ASP A 35 5.08 17.58 -9.21
CA ASP A 35 3.78 17.92 -8.64
C ASP A 35 3.00 16.65 -8.24
N SER A 36 2.99 15.64 -9.12
CA SER A 36 2.40 14.33 -8.82
C SER A 36 3.06 13.65 -7.62
N ALA A 37 4.39 13.66 -7.55
CA ALA A 37 5.13 13.06 -6.43
C ALA A 37 4.83 13.77 -5.09
N VAL A 38 4.75 15.10 -5.09
CA VAL A 38 4.39 15.90 -3.92
C VAL A 38 2.95 15.62 -3.50
N ALA A 39 2.00 15.55 -4.43
CA ALA A 39 0.60 15.23 -4.12
C ALA A 39 0.45 13.86 -3.44
N TYR A 40 1.21 12.84 -3.87
CA TYR A 40 1.25 11.54 -3.19
C TYR A 40 1.84 11.64 -1.78
N ALA A 41 2.88 12.45 -1.58
CA ALA A 41 3.47 12.66 -0.28
C ALA A 41 2.52 13.40 0.68
N GLU A 42 1.77 14.38 0.18
CA GLU A 42 0.73 15.09 0.93
C GLU A 42 -0.41 14.15 1.32
N LEU A 43 -0.87 13.30 0.40
CA LEU A 43 -1.86 12.28 0.69
C LEU A 43 -1.36 11.29 1.75
N ALA A 44 -0.10 10.86 1.69
CA ALA A 44 0.47 10.05 2.75
C ALA A 44 0.52 10.81 4.08
N ALA A 45 0.91 12.07 4.09
CA ALA A 45 1.01 12.90 5.28
C ALA A 45 -0.36 13.23 5.93
N SER A 46 -1.46 13.15 5.18
CA SER A 46 -2.81 13.44 5.69
C SER A 46 -3.38 12.35 6.61
N HIS A 47 -2.69 11.21 6.76
CA HIS A 47 -3.14 10.10 7.59
C HIS A 47 -2.41 10.07 8.94
N PRO A 48 -3.00 9.48 10.01
CA PRO A 48 -2.35 9.37 11.30
C PRO A 48 -1.02 8.63 11.22
N LYS A 49 0.08 9.31 11.59
CA LYS A 49 1.46 8.81 11.45
C LYS A 49 1.68 7.44 12.10
N GLU A 50 1.16 7.23 13.30
CA GLU A 50 1.31 5.96 14.03
C GLU A 50 0.58 4.81 13.34
N LEU A 51 -0.61 5.09 12.78
CA LEU A 51 -1.37 4.11 12.01
C LEU A 51 -0.62 3.72 10.75
N LEU A 52 -0.12 4.69 9.98
CA LEU A 52 0.68 4.42 8.78
C LEU A 52 1.97 3.65 9.10
N ALA A 53 2.65 4.00 10.18
CA ALA A 53 3.87 3.31 10.60
C ALA A 53 3.58 1.84 10.95
N SER A 54 2.49 1.59 11.69
CA SER A 54 2.04 0.23 12.02
C SER A 54 1.68 -0.56 10.78
N THR A 55 0.87 0.00 9.87
CA THR A 55 0.49 -0.65 8.60
C THR A 55 1.71 -0.98 7.74
N LYS A 56 2.66 -0.03 7.60
CA LYS A 56 3.90 -0.25 6.85
C LYS A 56 4.75 -1.36 7.47
N ALA A 57 4.84 -1.40 8.79
CA ALA A 57 5.56 -2.45 9.51
C ALA A 57 4.92 -3.83 9.27
N THR A 58 3.59 -3.93 9.33
CA THR A 58 2.87 -5.18 9.04
C THR A 58 3.10 -5.67 7.61
N ILE A 59 3.00 -4.78 6.61
CA ILE A 59 3.27 -5.13 5.20
C ILE A 59 4.71 -5.63 5.04
N ALA A 60 5.68 -4.90 5.59
CA ALA A 60 7.10 -5.26 5.49
C ALA A 60 7.39 -6.61 6.14
N ALA A 61 6.80 -6.86 7.32
CA ALA A 61 6.94 -8.14 8.00
C ALA A 61 6.30 -9.28 7.18
N GLY A 62 5.11 -9.08 6.60
CA GLY A 62 4.46 -10.06 5.73
C GLY A 62 5.30 -10.42 4.50
N LEU A 63 5.95 -9.44 3.88
CA LEU A 63 6.87 -9.68 2.74
C LEU A 63 8.14 -10.44 3.13
N ALA A 64 8.55 -10.39 4.41
CA ALA A 64 9.69 -11.14 4.93
C ALA A 64 9.33 -12.60 5.24
N VAL A 65 8.04 -12.94 5.29
CA VAL A 65 7.61 -14.31 5.53
C VAL A 65 7.54 -15.08 4.20
N THR A 66 8.49 -16.00 4.03
CA THR A 66 8.60 -16.83 2.82
C THR A 66 7.99 -18.22 2.96
N ALA A 67 7.37 -18.53 4.11
CA ALA A 67 6.68 -19.79 4.39
C ALA A 67 5.17 -19.55 4.61
N SER A 68 4.32 -20.32 3.93
CA SER A 68 2.88 -20.05 3.79
C SER A 68 2.11 -19.93 5.12
N ASP A 69 2.54 -20.63 6.18
CA ASP A 69 1.81 -20.67 7.46
C ASP A 69 2.22 -19.55 8.43
N GLU A 70 3.47 -19.10 8.38
CA GLU A 70 3.96 -17.97 9.19
C GLU A 70 3.34 -16.65 8.72
N ALA A 71 2.99 -16.53 7.42
CA ALA A 71 2.45 -15.31 6.85
C ALA A 71 1.04 -15.03 7.40
N VAL A 72 0.25 -16.10 7.55
CA VAL A 72 -1.10 -16.03 8.12
C VAL A 72 -1.07 -15.67 9.61
N GLN A 73 -0.16 -16.25 10.39
CA GLN A 73 -0.04 -15.93 11.83
C GLN A 73 0.40 -14.49 12.08
N LEU A 74 1.29 -13.96 11.23
CA LEU A 74 1.72 -12.57 11.31
C LEU A 74 0.62 -11.57 10.92
N GLU A 75 -0.33 -11.95 10.07
CA GLU A 75 -1.44 -11.10 9.64
C GLU A 75 -2.57 -11.01 10.68
N ILE A 76 -2.87 -12.10 11.38
CA ILE A 76 -4.04 -12.20 12.27
C ILE A 76 -3.91 -11.32 13.52
N GLU A 77 -2.76 -11.33 14.21
CA GLU A 77 -2.63 -10.63 15.49
C GLU A 77 -2.72 -9.09 15.33
N PRO A 78 -2.03 -8.43 14.38
CA PRO A 78 -2.17 -6.99 14.16
C PRO A 78 -3.58 -6.58 13.71
N GLN A 79 -4.27 -7.43 12.95
CA GLN A 79 -5.66 -7.17 12.56
C GLN A 79 -6.61 -7.20 13.76
N ILE A 80 -6.48 -8.19 14.65
CA ILE A 80 -7.25 -8.26 15.90
C ILE A 80 -7.03 -7.00 16.74
N GLN A 81 -5.79 -6.52 16.86
CA GLN A 81 -5.48 -5.30 17.62
C GLN A 81 -6.02 -4.03 16.94
N SER A 82 -5.98 -3.97 15.61
CA SER A 82 -6.56 -2.87 14.82
C SER A 82 -8.08 -2.79 14.98
N MET A 83 -8.77 -3.94 14.98
CA MET A 83 -10.22 -4.02 15.19
C MET A 83 -10.68 -3.53 16.56
N ARG A 84 -9.79 -3.54 17.56
CA ARG A 84 -10.06 -3.01 18.91
C ARG A 84 -9.89 -1.50 19.01
N GLN A 85 -9.29 -0.85 18.01
CA GLN A 85 -9.03 0.59 18.06
C GLN A 85 -10.29 1.42 17.82
N PRO A 86 -10.44 2.58 18.49
CA PRO A 86 -11.57 3.49 18.28
C PRO A 86 -11.75 3.93 16.82
N ALA A 87 -10.65 4.16 16.10
CA ALA A 87 -10.68 4.57 14.70
C ALA A 87 -11.32 3.51 13.77
N PHE A 88 -11.09 2.23 14.04
CA PHE A 88 -11.71 1.15 13.26
C PHE A 88 -13.23 1.10 13.50
N ARG A 89 -13.66 1.35 14.75
CA ARG A 89 -15.09 1.44 15.09
C ARG A 89 -15.78 2.61 14.40
N GLU A 90 -15.07 3.73 14.22
CA GLU A 90 -15.54 4.89 13.48
C GLU A 90 -15.70 4.58 11.98
N MET A 91 -14.69 3.93 11.38
CA MET A 91 -14.72 3.49 9.99
C MET A 91 -15.93 2.59 9.70
N ILE A 92 -16.19 1.58 10.55
CA ILE A 92 -17.36 0.70 10.41
C ILE A 92 -18.68 1.45 10.56
N ARG A 93 -18.74 2.46 11.45
CA ARG A 93 -19.94 3.29 11.60
C ARG A 93 -20.24 4.05 10.31
N SER A 94 -19.24 4.73 9.75
CA SER A 94 -19.37 5.47 8.49
C SER A 94 -19.75 4.56 7.31
N LEU A 95 -19.19 3.35 7.25
CA LEU A 95 -19.57 2.34 6.25
C LEU A 95 -21.03 1.90 6.38
N LYS A 96 -21.52 1.66 7.61
CA LYS A 96 -22.92 1.30 7.86
C LYS A 96 -23.87 2.42 7.48
N GLU A 97 -23.54 3.67 7.82
CA GLU A 97 -24.34 4.84 7.45
C GLU A 97 -24.47 4.98 5.93
N ARG A 98 -23.36 4.82 5.20
CA ARG A 98 -23.34 4.84 3.73
C ARG A 98 -24.19 3.74 3.08
N ILE A 99 -24.23 2.56 3.68
CA ILE A 99 -25.03 1.43 3.18
C ILE A 99 -26.51 1.68 3.48
N SER A 100 -26.82 2.16 4.70
CA SER A 100 -28.18 2.46 5.14
C SER A 100 -28.78 3.72 4.50
N SER A 101 -27.97 4.61 3.93
CA SER A 101 -28.42 5.81 3.21
C SER A 101 -28.56 5.58 1.70
N LYS A 102 -28.34 4.34 1.23
CA LYS A 102 -28.43 3.97 -0.18
C LYS A 102 -29.73 3.25 -0.55
N ASP A 103 -30.71 3.27 0.36
CA ASP A 103 -32.13 2.97 0.11
C ASP A 103 -32.92 4.29 -0.02
#